data_AF-A0AAV6DCZ1-F1
#
_entry.id   AF-A0AAV6DCZ1-F1
#
_cell.length_a   1.000
_cell.length_b   1.000
_cell.length_c   1.000
_cell.angle_alpha   90.00
_cell.angle_beta   90.00
_cell.angle_gamma   90.00
#
_symmetry.space_group_name_H-M   'P 1'
#
loop_
_entity.id
_entity.type
_entity.pdbx_description
1 polymer ?
#
loop_
_entity_poly.entity_id
_entity_poly.type
_entity_poly.pdbx_seq_one_letter_code
_entity_poly.pdbx_strand_id
1 'polypeptide(L)'
;MTIFLCGDVMTGRGVDQILPHPSDPRLHEPYVRDAREYVRLAEAANGPVPRPVSLSYIWGDALGELEHVAPRARVVNLETSVTRSDQHWPGKGIHYRMHPDNVRCLAAARIDVCALANNHVLDFGEAGLLETMDTLAGVGVRSAGAGRTLDEAREPAQVGLPGEGRLLVFAFGHESSGILPAWAATRTRAGLDVLPDLSEATARDILQRVHAGTPLTTSARSSSIGASSSSTAAATSSTTTRASPATSRFATISR
;
A
#
# COMPACT_ATOMS: atom_id res chain seq x y z
N MET A 1 -14.08 -13.33 -3.48
CA MET A 1 -12.64 -13.04 -3.32
C MET A 1 -12.44 -12.25 -2.03
N THR A 2 -11.57 -12.72 -1.14
CA THR A 2 -11.21 -12.00 0.10
C THR A 2 -9.79 -11.45 -0.02
N ILE A 3 -9.62 -10.16 0.27
CA ILE A 3 -8.33 -9.45 0.25
C ILE A 3 -8.10 -8.88 1.64
N PHE A 4 -6.88 -9.01 2.15
CA PHE A 4 -6.45 -8.28 3.33
C PHE A 4 -5.85 -6.93 2.91
N LEU A 5 -6.38 -5.86 3.50
CA LEU A 5 -5.87 -4.50 3.35
C LEU A 5 -5.44 -4.00 4.72
N CYS A 6 -4.15 -3.67 4.85
CA CYS A 6 -3.62 -2.97 6.02
C CYS A 6 -3.29 -1.53 5.65
N GLY A 7 -3.51 -0.61 6.58
CA GLY A 7 -3.00 0.75 6.48
C GLY A 7 -1.49 0.78 6.69
N ASP A 8 -1.03 1.76 7.46
CA ASP A 8 0.38 2.13 7.53
C ASP A 8 1.18 1.10 8.34
N VAL A 9 2.03 0.37 7.65
CA VAL A 9 3.02 -0.53 8.25
C VAL A 9 4.31 0.26 8.46
N MET A 10 4.40 0.88 9.63
CA MET A 10 5.55 1.68 10.05
C MET A 10 6.57 0.83 10.80
N THR A 11 7.61 0.36 10.09
CA THR A 11 8.63 -0.55 10.64
C THR A 11 9.89 0.16 11.11
N GLY A 12 9.99 1.47 10.89
CA GLY A 12 11.15 2.25 11.30
C GLY A 12 11.16 2.63 12.79
N ARG A 13 12.13 3.48 13.16
CA ARG A 13 12.27 4.02 14.52
C ARG A 13 12.34 2.90 15.56
N GLY A 14 11.51 2.93 16.61
CA GLY A 14 11.56 1.97 17.70
C GLY A 14 11.37 0.51 17.26
N VAL A 15 10.57 0.27 16.20
CA VAL A 15 10.34 -1.08 15.67
C VAL A 15 11.63 -1.64 15.05
N ASP A 16 12.30 -0.87 14.19
CA ASP A 16 13.60 -1.26 13.61
C ASP A 16 14.64 -1.54 14.70
N GLN A 17 14.61 -0.78 15.82
CA GLN A 17 15.54 -0.94 16.94
C GLN A 17 15.35 -2.22 17.76
N ILE A 18 14.22 -2.91 17.65
CA ILE A 18 14.00 -4.21 18.30
C ILE A 18 14.17 -5.39 17.34
N LEU A 19 14.27 -5.15 16.03
CA LEU A 19 14.49 -6.19 15.02
C LEU A 19 15.97 -6.64 14.98
N PRO A 20 16.29 -7.77 14.32
CA PRO A 20 17.64 -8.35 14.35
C PRO A 20 18.76 -7.46 13.77
N HIS A 21 18.44 -6.60 12.80
CA HIS A 21 19.42 -5.76 12.12
C HIS A 21 19.04 -4.27 12.25
N PRO A 22 19.16 -3.65 13.42
CA PRO A 22 18.75 -2.25 13.59
C PRO A 22 19.67 -1.29 12.81
N SER A 23 19.09 -0.25 12.22
CA SER A 23 19.80 0.89 11.64
C SER A 23 20.44 1.76 12.73
N ASP A 24 21.30 2.72 12.36
CA ASP A 24 21.75 3.77 13.29
C ASP A 24 20.51 4.44 13.93
N PRO A 25 20.40 4.44 15.28
CA PRO A 25 19.24 4.97 15.99
C PRO A 25 19.09 6.48 15.87
N ARG A 26 20.07 7.21 15.33
CA ARG A 26 20.00 8.67 15.23
C ARG A 26 18.77 9.11 14.44
N LEU A 27 18.01 10.03 15.02
CA LEU A 27 16.86 10.68 14.39
C LEU A 27 17.16 12.16 14.09
N HIS A 28 16.57 12.66 13.01
CA HIS A 28 16.76 14.02 12.50
C HIS A 28 15.58 14.93 12.85
N GLU A 29 15.19 14.93 14.12
CA GLU A 29 14.02 15.68 14.62
C GLU A 29 14.33 16.43 15.93
N PRO A 30 13.53 17.45 16.31
CA PRO A 30 13.90 18.34 17.41
C PRO A 30 13.78 17.69 18.80
N TYR A 31 12.83 16.76 19.00
CA TYR A 31 12.46 16.27 20.34
C TYR A 31 13.12 14.95 20.72
N VAL A 32 13.10 13.94 19.83
CA VAL A 32 13.70 12.63 20.09
C VAL A 32 14.83 12.44 19.08
N ARG A 33 16.07 12.29 19.56
CA ARG A 33 17.25 12.17 18.68
C ARG A 33 17.80 10.75 18.56
N ASP A 34 17.19 9.82 19.30
CA ASP A 34 17.59 8.43 19.38
C ASP A 34 16.35 7.53 19.37
N ALA A 35 16.21 6.70 18.33
CA ALA A 35 15.06 5.84 18.11
C ALA A 35 14.84 4.83 19.25
N ARG A 36 15.87 4.52 20.04
CA ARG A 36 15.74 3.62 21.21
C ARG A 36 14.95 4.26 22.34
N GLU A 37 14.77 5.59 22.32
CA GLU A 37 13.87 6.27 23.23
C GLU A 37 12.43 5.80 23.07
N TYR A 38 11.96 5.55 21.85
CA TYR A 38 10.62 5.00 21.62
C TYR A 38 10.46 3.62 22.26
N VAL A 39 11.51 2.80 22.24
CA VAL A 39 11.50 1.49 22.92
C VAL A 39 11.45 1.69 24.43
N ARG A 40 12.27 2.58 25.00
CA ARG A 40 12.25 2.89 26.44
C ARG A 40 10.88 3.40 26.91
N LEU A 41 10.23 4.26 26.13
CA LEU A 41 8.88 4.77 26.41
C LEU A 41 7.85 3.63 26.37
N ALA A 42 7.93 2.75 25.37
CA ALA A 42 7.05 1.58 25.30
C ALA A 42 7.25 0.64 26.49
N GLU A 43 8.49 0.42 26.92
CA GLU A 43 8.83 -0.43 28.05
C GLU A 43 8.38 0.14 29.39
N ALA A 44 8.51 1.46 29.57
CA ALA A 44 8.04 2.13 30.77
C ALA A 44 6.52 1.97 30.97
N ALA A 45 5.76 1.89 29.87
CA ALA A 45 4.31 1.74 29.91
C ALA A 45 3.85 0.27 29.97
N ASN A 46 4.54 -0.65 29.30
CA ASN A 46 4.04 -2.00 29.03
C ASN A 46 4.94 -3.13 29.59
N GLY A 47 6.07 -2.80 30.21
CA GLY A 47 7.08 -3.75 30.63
C GLY A 47 8.10 -4.08 29.53
N PRO A 48 9.09 -4.94 29.83
CA PRO A 48 10.23 -5.17 28.95
C PRO A 48 9.85 -5.66 27.54
N VAL A 49 10.51 -5.14 26.52
CA VAL A 49 10.38 -5.59 25.13
C VAL A 49 11.62 -6.44 24.80
N PRO A 50 11.45 -7.73 24.43
CA PRO A 50 12.57 -8.57 24.02
C PRO A 50 13.34 -7.94 22.87
N ARG A 51 14.66 -8.10 22.83
CA ARG A 51 15.48 -7.63 21.71
C ARG A 51 16.74 -8.49 21.54
N PRO A 52 17.04 -8.97 20.32
CA PRO A 52 16.23 -8.84 19.12
C PRO A 52 14.95 -9.69 19.20
N VAL A 53 13.85 -9.22 18.61
CA VAL A 53 12.64 -10.01 18.38
C VAL A 53 12.74 -10.77 17.06
N SER A 54 11.91 -11.81 16.89
CA SER A 54 11.77 -12.49 15.59
C SER A 54 11.14 -11.56 14.55
N LEU A 55 11.43 -11.80 13.27
CA LEU A 55 10.88 -11.01 12.15
C LEU A 55 9.33 -11.05 12.07
N SER A 56 8.69 -12.06 12.64
CA SER A 56 7.23 -12.18 12.74
C SER A 56 6.62 -11.34 13.87
N TYR A 57 7.42 -10.86 14.82
CA TYR A 57 6.95 -10.28 16.09
C TYR A 57 6.01 -9.09 15.88
N ILE A 58 6.31 -8.24 14.90
CA ILE A 58 5.56 -7.00 14.63
C ILE A 58 4.10 -7.24 14.20
N TRP A 59 3.78 -8.46 13.79
CA TRP A 59 2.44 -8.83 13.35
C TRP A 59 1.59 -9.40 14.50
N GLY A 60 2.22 -9.94 15.55
CA GLY A 60 1.52 -10.53 16.70
C GLY A 60 0.37 -11.45 16.30
N ASP A 61 -0.78 -11.24 16.94
CA ASP A 61 -1.99 -12.03 16.72
C ASP A 61 -2.56 -11.94 15.29
N ALA A 62 -2.17 -10.92 14.52
CA ALA A 62 -2.64 -10.76 13.14
C ALA A 62 -2.23 -11.93 12.25
N LEU A 63 -1.13 -12.64 12.57
CA LEU A 63 -0.74 -13.82 11.80
C LEU A 63 -1.77 -14.95 11.92
N GLY A 64 -2.31 -15.17 13.13
CA GLY A 64 -3.37 -16.16 13.35
C GLY A 64 -4.64 -15.80 12.59
N GLU A 65 -5.03 -14.53 12.59
CA GLU A 65 -6.19 -14.05 11.84
C GLU A 65 -5.98 -14.16 10.31
N LEU A 66 -4.78 -13.85 9.81
CA LEU A 66 -4.45 -14.03 8.39
C LEU A 66 -4.45 -15.50 7.97
N GLU A 67 -4.12 -16.41 8.87
CA GLU A 67 -4.23 -17.86 8.64
C GLU A 67 -5.69 -18.33 8.66
N HIS A 68 -6.48 -17.84 9.62
CA HIS A 68 -7.89 -18.20 9.77
C HIS A 68 -8.74 -17.70 8.57
N VAL A 69 -8.57 -16.43 8.19
CA VAL A 69 -9.31 -15.81 7.08
C VAL A 69 -8.79 -16.31 5.72
N ALA A 70 -7.52 -16.69 5.63
CA ALA A 70 -6.85 -17.13 4.42
C ALA A 70 -7.11 -16.21 3.19
N PRO A 71 -6.81 -14.90 3.29
CA PRO A 71 -7.06 -13.96 2.19
C PRO A 71 -6.23 -14.35 0.97
N ARG A 72 -6.81 -14.12 -0.21
CA ARG A 72 -6.21 -14.49 -1.50
C ARG A 72 -5.03 -13.62 -1.88
N ALA A 73 -5.03 -12.37 -1.39
CA ALA A 73 -3.96 -11.40 -1.52
C ALA A 73 -3.89 -10.51 -0.28
N ARG A 74 -2.69 -10.01 0.03
CA ARG A 74 -2.38 -9.18 1.19
C ARG A 74 -1.66 -7.91 0.73
N VAL A 75 -2.30 -6.77 0.93
CA VAL A 75 -1.81 -5.46 0.50
C VAL A 75 -1.65 -4.57 1.73
N VAL A 76 -0.53 -3.86 1.81
CA VAL A 76 -0.23 -2.92 2.90
C VAL A 76 0.24 -1.59 2.35
N ASN A 77 0.04 -0.49 3.09
CA ASN A 77 0.81 0.74 2.87
C ASN A 77 2.13 0.61 3.63
N LEU A 78 3.27 0.52 2.92
CA LEU A 78 4.58 0.47 3.58
C LEU A 78 5.07 1.90 3.80
N GLU A 79 4.74 2.44 4.98
CA GLU A 79 5.04 3.83 5.35
C GLU A 79 6.42 3.95 6.02
N THR A 80 7.45 3.40 5.37
CA THR A 80 8.83 3.39 5.87
C THR A 80 9.80 3.18 4.71
N SER A 81 10.86 3.98 4.63
CA SER A 81 11.98 3.67 3.72
C SER A 81 12.74 2.44 4.20
N VAL A 82 13.01 1.49 3.30
CA VAL A 82 13.79 0.28 3.58
C VAL A 82 15.18 0.46 2.96
N THR A 83 16.11 1.01 3.73
CA THR A 83 17.38 1.51 3.17
C THR A 83 18.47 1.66 4.22
N ARG A 84 19.73 1.58 3.78
CA ARG A 84 20.95 1.96 4.52
C ARG A 84 21.42 3.37 4.17
N SER A 85 20.76 4.06 3.24
CA SER A 85 21.08 5.43 2.87
C SER A 85 20.99 6.36 4.08
N ASP A 86 21.97 7.26 4.21
CA ASP A 86 21.98 8.36 5.18
C ASP A 86 21.52 9.69 4.58
N GLN A 87 21.06 9.68 3.32
CA GLN A 87 20.60 10.86 2.59
C GLN A 87 19.19 11.29 3.01
N HIS A 88 19.01 11.55 4.30
CA HIS A 88 17.74 12.03 4.83
C HIS A 88 17.29 13.32 4.14
N TRP A 89 15.99 13.44 3.89
CA TRP A 89 15.44 14.62 3.25
C TRP A 89 15.59 15.85 4.15
N PRO A 90 16.24 16.94 3.67
CA PRO A 90 16.54 18.10 4.51
C PRO A 90 15.25 18.86 4.88
N GLY A 91 15.19 19.30 6.14
CA GLY A 91 14.05 20.08 6.65
C GLY A 91 12.78 19.28 6.89
N LYS A 92 12.75 17.98 6.59
CA LYS A 92 11.65 17.10 6.98
C LYS A 92 11.75 16.77 8.47
N GLY A 93 10.62 16.83 9.17
CA GLY A 93 10.59 16.70 10.64
C GLY A 93 10.61 15.27 11.16
N ILE A 94 10.09 14.30 10.42
CA ILE A 94 9.94 12.91 10.87
C ILE A 94 10.44 11.99 9.77
N HIS A 95 11.45 11.17 10.05
CA HIS A 95 11.91 10.12 9.14
C HIS A 95 11.63 8.72 9.69
N TYR A 96 11.30 7.79 8.80
CA TYR A 96 11.16 6.36 9.07
C TYR A 96 12.13 5.56 8.19
N ARG A 97 13.02 4.81 8.85
CA ARG A 97 13.99 3.90 8.23
C ARG A 97 13.90 2.53 8.87
N MET A 98 13.78 1.48 8.05
CA MET A 98 14.05 0.11 8.42
C MET A 98 15.29 -0.37 7.66
N HIS A 99 16.17 -1.13 8.33
CA HIS A 99 17.30 -1.73 7.66
C HIS A 99 16.84 -2.78 6.63
N PRO A 100 17.43 -2.86 5.42
CA PRO A 100 17.05 -3.82 4.38
C PRO A 100 17.03 -5.29 4.84
N ASP A 101 17.97 -5.70 5.69
CA ASP A 101 18.03 -7.08 6.19
C ASP A 101 16.81 -7.47 7.07
N ASN A 102 16.04 -6.48 7.54
CA ASN A 102 14.80 -6.71 8.28
C ASN A 102 13.57 -6.89 7.36
N VAL A 103 13.67 -6.67 6.04
CA VAL A 103 12.51 -6.69 5.11
C VAL A 103 11.71 -7.99 5.14
N ARG A 104 12.36 -9.11 5.54
CA ARG A 104 11.71 -10.41 5.69
C ARG A 104 10.63 -10.43 6.79
N CYS A 105 10.51 -9.37 7.61
CA CYS A 105 9.35 -9.15 8.45
C CYS A 105 8.04 -9.08 7.63
N LEU A 106 8.07 -8.50 6.41
CA LEU A 106 6.91 -8.48 5.51
C LEU A 106 6.59 -9.87 4.97
N ALA A 107 7.62 -10.65 4.63
CA ALA A 107 7.47 -12.03 4.19
C ALA A 107 6.89 -12.94 5.28
N ALA A 108 7.16 -12.65 6.56
CA ALA A 108 6.57 -13.40 7.68
C ALA A 108 5.03 -13.31 7.70
N ALA A 109 4.45 -12.18 7.28
CA ALA A 109 3.01 -12.03 7.06
C ALA A 109 2.55 -12.37 5.64
N ARG A 110 3.43 -12.92 4.79
CA ARG A 110 3.20 -13.25 3.37
C ARG A 110 2.56 -12.09 2.59
N ILE A 111 3.01 -10.85 2.85
CA ILE A 111 2.53 -9.67 2.13
C ILE A 111 2.84 -9.81 0.63
N ASP A 112 1.85 -9.57 -0.22
CA ASP A 112 1.99 -9.69 -1.68
C ASP A 112 2.39 -8.35 -2.33
N VAL A 113 1.84 -7.25 -1.80
CA VAL A 113 2.00 -5.90 -2.36
C VAL A 113 2.19 -4.85 -1.27
N CYS A 114 3.16 -3.97 -1.47
CA CYS A 114 3.31 -2.71 -0.73
C CYS A 114 2.93 -1.52 -1.61
N ALA A 115 1.95 -0.74 -1.19
CA ALA A 115 1.76 0.61 -1.71
C ALA A 115 2.87 1.52 -1.17
N LEU A 116 3.54 2.25 -2.07
CA LEU A 116 4.67 3.12 -1.75
C LEU A 116 4.36 4.61 -1.95
N ALA A 117 3.23 4.97 -2.54
CA ALA A 117 2.83 6.36 -2.75
C ALA A 117 2.37 7.03 -1.45
N ASN A 118 3.26 7.10 -0.47
CA ASN A 118 3.09 7.76 0.81
C ASN A 118 4.22 8.77 1.03
N ASN A 119 4.09 9.58 2.06
CA ASN A 119 5.03 10.63 2.38
C ASN A 119 6.35 10.13 3.00
N HIS A 120 6.47 8.86 3.39
CA HIS A 120 7.66 8.36 4.09
C HIS A 120 8.61 7.52 3.24
N VAL A 121 8.21 7.07 2.06
CA VAL A 121 9.10 6.24 1.22
C VAL A 121 10.36 7.00 0.73
N LEU A 122 10.27 8.33 0.59
CA LEU A 122 11.37 9.22 0.16
C LEU A 122 12.06 9.95 1.31
N ASP A 123 11.88 9.48 2.54
CA ASP A 123 12.55 10.06 3.71
C ASP A 123 14.07 10.09 3.57
N PHE A 124 14.65 9.16 2.81
CA PHE A 124 16.09 9.06 2.52
C PHE A 124 16.44 9.31 1.05
N GLY A 125 15.61 10.14 0.40
CA GLY A 125 15.80 10.60 -0.97
C GLY A 125 15.71 9.48 -2.01
N GLU A 126 16.09 9.83 -3.24
CA GLU A 126 16.02 8.91 -4.39
C GLU A 126 16.82 7.63 -4.17
N ALA A 127 18.01 7.71 -3.57
CA ALA A 127 18.82 6.52 -3.24
C ALA A 127 18.07 5.58 -2.27
N GLY A 128 17.38 6.13 -1.27
CA GLY A 128 16.57 5.36 -0.33
C GLY A 128 15.34 4.72 -0.96
N LEU A 129 14.66 5.42 -1.87
CA LEU A 129 13.55 4.86 -2.64
C LEU A 129 14.00 3.70 -3.54
N LEU A 130 15.11 3.87 -4.25
CA LEU A 130 15.64 2.82 -5.13
C LEU A 130 16.01 1.56 -4.33
N GLU A 131 16.74 1.70 -3.22
CA GLU A 131 17.09 0.56 -2.36
C GLU A 131 15.83 -0.08 -1.74
N THR A 132 14.80 0.72 -1.41
CA THR A 132 13.51 0.19 -0.93
C THR A 132 12.87 -0.73 -1.97
N MET A 133 12.76 -0.27 -3.22
CA MET A 133 12.17 -1.07 -4.30
C MET A 133 12.98 -2.34 -4.60
N ASP A 134 14.31 -2.23 -4.66
CA ASP A 134 15.20 -3.38 -4.87
C ASP A 134 15.08 -4.41 -3.73
N THR A 135 15.00 -3.93 -2.49
CA THR A 135 14.89 -4.78 -1.30
C THR A 135 13.56 -5.53 -1.27
N LEU A 136 12.44 -4.86 -1.59
CA LEU A 136 11.12 -5.50 -1.69
C LEU A 136 11.10 -6.57 -2.80
N ALA A 137 11.61 -6.23 -3.99
CA ALA A 137 11.70 -7.15 -5.10
C ALA A 137 12.57 -8.38 -4.74
N GLY A 138 13.67 -8.17 -4.01
CA GLY A 138 14.56 -9.25 -3.54
C GLY A 138 13.90 -10.27 -2.61
N VAL A 139 12.78 -9.94 -1.97
CA VAL A 139 11.97 -10.87 -1.18
C VAL A 139 10.63 -11.23 -1.83
N GLY A 140 10.44 -10.88 -3.10
CA GLY A 140 9.25 -11.24 -3.88
C GLY A 140 8.00 -10.41 -3.55
N VAL A 141 8.15 -9.30 -2.82
CA VAL A 141 7.07 -8.36 -2.53
C VAL A 141 6.99 -7.35 -3.67
N ARG A 142 5.80 -7.19 -4.25
CA ARG A 142 5.58 -6.21 -5.33
C ARG A 142 5.30 -4.83 -4.75
N SER A 143 5.57 -3.78 -5.52
CA SER A 143 5.28 -2.41 -5.12
C SER A 143 4.40 -1.68 -6.14
N ALA A 144 3.61 -0.71 -5.67
CA ALA A 144 2.81 0.17 -6.51
C ALA A 144 2.96 1.64 -6.09
N GLY A 145 2.85 2.55 -7.06
CA GLY A 145 2.80 4.00 -6.83
C GLY A 145 4.16 4.70 -6.68
N ALA A 146 5.25 3.98 -6.89
CA ALA A 146 6.60 4.52 -7.00
C ALA A 146 7.38 3.76 -8.07
N GLY A 147 8.35 4.43 -8.70
CA GLY A 147 9.15 3.83 -9.78
C GLY A 147 10.41 4.63 -10.08
N ARG A 148 11.29 4.06 -10.90
CA ARG A 148 12.52 4.71 -11.41
C ARG A 148 12.19 5.77 -12.46
N THR A 149 10.99 5.68 -13.04
CA THR A 149 10.41 6.64 -13.96
C THR A 149 8.93 6.84 -13.66
N LEU A 150 8.33 7.86 -14.25
CA LEU A 150 6.88 8.11 -14.16
C LEU A 150 6.05 6.96 -14.74
N ASP A 151 6.51 6.33 -15.81
CA ASP A 151 5.79 5.22 -16.42
C ASP A 151 5.77 4.01 -15.47
N GLU A 152 6.93 3.66 -14.88
CA GLU A 152 7.03 2.61 -13.87
C GLU A 152 6.22 2.94 -12.60
N ALA A 153 6.24 4.20 -12.14
CA ALA A 153 5.46 4.61 -10.96
C ALA A 153 3.94 4.47 -11.17
N ARG A 154 3.49 4.55 -12.43
CA ARG A 154 2.09 4.38 -12.85
C ARG A 154 1.72 2.94 -13.12
N GLU A 155 2.67 2.02 -13.22
CA GLU A 155 2.38 0.61 -13.41
C GLU A 155 1.74 0.03 -12.14
N PRO A 156 0.62 -0.71 -12.27
CA PRO A 156 0.04 -1.39 -11.13
C PRO A 156 0.88 -2.59 -10.72
N ALA A 157 0.98 -2.84 -9.42
CA ALA A 157 1.42 -4.14 -8.95
C ALA A 157 0.38 -5.21 -9.35
N GLN A 158 0.86 -6.34 -9.87
CA GLN A 158 -0.02 -7.41 -10.37
C GLN A 158 0.16 -8.70 -9.57
N VAL A 159 -0.91 -9.19 -8.95
CA VAL A 159 -0.91 -10.47 -8.24
C VAL A 159 -1.78 -11.47 -9.00
N GLY A 160 -1.20 -12.57 -9.44
CA GLY A 160 -1.94 -13.66 -10.06
C GLY A 160 -2.79 -14.40 -9.04
N LEU A 161 -4.07 -14.61 -9.35
CA LEU A 161 -5.04 -15.31 -8.52
C LEU A 161 -5.48 -16.57 -9.26
N PRO A 162 -4.76 -17.71 -9.11
CA PRO A 162 -5.16 -18.98 -9.70
C PRO A 162 -6.66 -19.27 -9.52
N GLY A 163 -7.35 -19.48 -10.65
CA GLY A 163 -8.80 -19.72 -10.72
C GLY A 163 -9.70 -18.46 -10.75
N GLU A 164 -9.17 -17.28 -10.45
CA GLU A 164 -9.96 -16.04 -10.25
C GLU A 164 -9.45 -14.83 -11.08
N GLY A 165 -8.30 -14.97 -11.75
CA GLY A 165 -7.74 -13.94 -12.62
C GLY A 165 -6.51 -13.27 -12.00
N ARG A 166 -6.50 -11.94 -11.92
CA ARG A 166 -5.41 -11.16 -11.30
C ARG A 166 -5.95 -9.96 -10.52
N LEU A 167 -5.25 -9.60 -9.45
CA LEU A 167 -5.44 -8.33 -8.74
C LEU A 167 -4.46 -7.30 -9.30
N LEU A 168 -4.96 -6.11 -9.63
CA LEU A 168 -4.16 -4.94 -9.97
C LEU A 168 -4.25 -3.94 -8.82
N VAL A 169 -3.11 -3.52 -8.29
CA VAL A 169 -3.03 -2.51 -7.23
C VAL A 169 -2.37 -1.27 -7.79
N PHE A 170 -3.13 -0.16 -7.80
CA PHE A 170 -2.64 1.17 -8.10
C PHE A 170 -2.52 1.95 -6.79
N ALA A 171 -1.50 2.78 -6.67
CA ALA A 171 -1.30 3.66 -5.52
C ALA A 171 -0.89 5.05 -6.00
N PHE A 172 -1.44 6.08 -5.38
CA PHE A 172 -1.27 7.47 -5.80
C PHE A 172 -1.00 8.35 -4.59
N GLY A 173 -0.10 9.30 -4.75
CA GLY A 173 0.21 10.32 -3.76
C GLY A 173 -0.52 11.63 -4.04
N HIS A 174 -0.74 12.46 -3.03
CA HIS A 174 -1.22 13.83 -3.21
C HIS A 174 -0.57 14.75 -2.17
N GLU A 175 -0.39 16.04 -2.49
CA GLU A 175 0.31 16.98 -1.60
C GLU A 175 -0.36 17.11 -0.22
N SER A 176 -1.68 16.91 -0.15
CA SER A 176 -2.42 16.94 1.12
C SER A 176 -2.01 15.83 2.10
N SER A 177 -1.29 14.79 1.66
CA SER A 177 -0.74 13.74 2.53
C SER A 177 0.71 14.00 2.92
N GLY A 178 1.22 15.23 2.74
CA GLY A 178 2.59 15.59 3.10
C GLY A 178 3.65 15.12 2.10
N ILE A 179 3.23 14.70 0.90
CA ILE A 179 4.11 14.43 -0.22
C ILE A 179 4.57 15.76 -0.82
N LEU A 180 5.88 15.92 -1.01
CA LEU A 180 6.42 17.11 -1.65
C LEU A 180 6.30 17.01 -3.17
N PRO A 181 6.01 18.11 -3.90
CA PRO A 181 5.99 18.09 -5.37
C PRO A 181 7.29 17.61 -5.99
N ALA A 182 8.42 17.88 -5.32
CA ALA A 182 9.75 17.43 -5.72
C ALA A 182 9.91 15.90 -5.75
N TRP A 183 9.02 15.16 -5.07
CA TRP A 183 9.02 13.70 -4.98
C TRP A 183 8.26 13.02 -6.12
N ALA A 184 7.58 13.78 -6.97
CA ALA A 184 6.94 13.23 -8.16
C ALA A 184 7.98 12.59 -9.09
N ALA A 185 7.67 11.38 -9.55
CA ALA A 185 8.44 10.71 -10.59
C ALA A 185 8.39 11.51 -11.89
N THR A 186 9.44 11.43 -12.69
CA THR A 186 9.47 12.03 -14.03
C THR A 186 9.92 10.98 -15.05
N ARG A 187 9.98 11.33 -16.34
CA ARG A 187 10.52 10.42 -17.37
C ARG A 187 11.96 9.97 -17.08
N THR A 188 12.72 10.69 -16.26
CA THR A 188 14.16 10.45 -16.05
C THR A 188 14.56 10.50 -14.57
N ARG A 189 13.62 10.52 -13.64
CA ARG A 189 13.91 10.60 -12.20
C ARG A 189 12.93 9.71 -11.44
N ALA A 190 13.46 8.95 -10.49
CA ALA A 190 12.63 8.12 -9.62
C ALA A 190 11.73 8.99 -8.73
N GLY A 191 10.60 8.43 -8.32
CA GLY A 191 9.68 9.11 -7.43
C GLY A 191 8.32 8.42 -7.36
N LEU A 192 7.32 9.19 -6.93
CA LEU A 192 5.95 8.72 -6.71
C LEU A 192 5.04 9.10 -7.89
N ASP A 193 3.97 8.32 -8.10
CA ASP A 193 2.86 8.75 -8.94
C ASP A 193 1.98 9.74 -8.15
N VAL A 194 2.26 11.03 -8.33
CA VAL A 194 1.58 12.12 -7.62
C VAL A 194 0.44 12.66 -8.47
N LEU A 195 -0.75 12.72 -7.87
CA LEU A 195 -1.92 13.34 -8.47
C LEU A 195 -1.75 14.86 -8.50
N PRO A 196 -2.05 15.51 -9.64
CA PRO A 196 -1.94 16.97 -9.75
C PRO A 196 -3.01 17.72 -8.94
N ASP A 197 -4.19 17.11 -8.78
CA ASP A 197 -5.31 17.63 -7.99
C ASP A 197 -6.31 16.49 -7.66
N LEU A 198 -7.40 16.82 -6.96
CA LEU A 198 -8.49 15.91 -6.64
C LEU A 198 -9.75 16.18 -7.50
N SER A 199 -9.57 16.66 -8.73
CA SER A 199 -10.67 16.99 -9.64
C SER A 199 -11.30 15.75 -10.29
N GLU A 200 -12.50 15.91 -10.84
CA GLU A 200 -13.13 14.87 -11.69
C GLU A 200 -12.29 14.53 -12.93
N ALA A 201 -11.50 15.48 -13.45
CA ALA A 201 -10.63 15.22 -14.59
C ALA A 201 -9.52 14.23 -14.21
N THR A 202 -8.89 14.43 -13.05
CA THR A 202 -7.91 13.49 -12.49
C THR A 202 -8.55 12.12 -12.20
N ALA A 203 -9.77 12.09 -11.66
CA ALA A 203 -10.49 10.84 -11.46
C ALA A 203 -10.77 10.09 -12.78
N ARG A 204 -11.15 10.81 -13.86
CA ARG A 204 -11.34 10.22 -15.19
C ARG A 204 -10.05 9.66 -15.77
N ASP A 205 -8.92 10.34 -15.58
CA ASP A 205 -7.60 9.84 -16.00
C ASP A 205 -7.22 8.55 -15.24
N ILE A 206 -7.42 8.49 -13.93
CA ILE A 206 -7.23 7.26 -13.13
C ILE A 206 -8.08 6.12 -13.69
N LEU A 207 -9.37 6.37 -13.99
CA LEU A 207 -10.25 5.36 -14.57
C LEU A 207 -9.75 4.86 -15.92
N GLN A 208 -9.22 5.74 -16.78
CA GLN A 208 -8.62 5.34 -18.06
C GLN A 208 -7.41 4.43 -17.85
N ARG A 209 -6.54 4.77 -16.90
CA ARG A 209 -5.37 3.94 -16.54
C ARG A 209 -5.78 2.55 -16.02
N VAL A 210 -6.79 2.49 -15.15
CA VAL A 210 -7.34 1.23 -14.64
C VAL A 210 -7.90 0.37 -15.77
N HIS A 211 -8.66 0.95 -16.71
CA HIS A 211 -9.17 0.21 -17.86
C HIS A 211 -8.06 -0.27 -18.79
N ALA A 212 -7.04 0.56 -19.06
CA ALA A 212 -5.90 0.19 -19.89
C ALA A 212 -5.08 -0.96 -19.29
N GLY A 213 -4.92 -0.99 -17.96
CA GLY A 213 -4.28 -2.10 -17.23
C GLY A 213 -5.11 -3.38 -17.19
N THR A 214 -6.39 -3.30 -17.58
CA THR A 214 -7.35 -4.40 -17.60
C THR A 214 -7.77 -4.71 -19.04
N PRO A 215 -6.86 -5.13 -19.96
CA PRO A 215 -7.29 -5.52 -21.29
C PRO A 215 -8.35 -6.60 -21.16
N LEU A 216 -9.55 -6.29 -21.67
CA LEU A 216 -10.68 -7.20 -21.70
C LEU A 216 -10.22 -8.42 -22.50
N THR A 217 -10.04 -9.56 -21.82
CA THR A 217 -10.05 -10.85 -22.51
C THR A 217 -11.47 -11.06 -23.02
N THR A 218 -11.76 -10.56 -24.23
CA THR A 218 -12.90 -11.01 -25.00
C THR A 218 -12.66 -12.48 -25.34
N SER A 219 -13.13 -13.36 -24.45
CA SER A 219 -13.39 -14.75 -24.82
C SER A 219 -14.56 -14.73 -25.81
N ALA A 220 -14.24 -14.52 -27.09
CA ALA A 220 -15.17 -14.82 -28.16
C ALA A 220 -15.37 -16.34 -28.20
N ARG A 221 -16.30 -16.84 -27.39
CA ARG A 221 -16.93 -18.13 -27.70
C ARG A 221 -17.72 -17.93 -28.99
N SER A 222 -17.12 -18.26 -30.13
CA SER A 222 -17.86 -18.42 -31.38
C SER A 222 -18.86 -19.56 -31.19
N SER A 223 -20.10 -19.21 -30.89
CA SER A 223 -21.22 -20.14 -30.99
C SER A 223 -21.93 -19.78 -32.28
N SER A 224 -21.64 -20.53 -33.34
CA SER A 224 -22.34 -20.46 -34.62
C SER A 224 -23.83 -20.79 -34.42
N ILE A 225 -24.66 -19.78 -34.65
CA ILE A 225 -25.97 -19.77 -35.31
C ILE A 225 -26.78 -21.09 -35.29
N GLY A 226 -27.91 -21.03 -34.59
CA GLY A 226 -29.12 -21.80 -34.91
C GLY A 226 -30.33 -20.87 -34.73
N ALA A 227 -30.87 -20.36 -35.84
CA ALA A 227 -32.06 -19.51 -35.85
C ALA A 227 -33.34 -20.35 -35.82
N SER A 228 -34.29 -20.01 -34.95
CA SER A 228 -35.72 -20.21 -35.22
C SER A 228 -36.57 -19.28 -34.34
N SER A 229 -37.45 -18.55 -35.00
CA SER A 229 -38.46 -17.59 -34.56
C SER A 229 -39.61 -18.19 -33.73
N SER A 230 -40.19 -17.42 -32.78
CA SER A 230 -41.55 -16.83 -32.90
C SER A 230 -42.20 -16.36 -31.57
N SER A 231 -42.78 -15.14 -31.63
CA SER A 231 -44.06 -14.66 -31.06
C SER A 231 -44.26 -14.28 -29.57
N THR A 232 -44.44 -12.97 -29.35
CA THR A 232 -45.48 -12.23 -28.59
C THR A 232 -46.00 -12.69 -27.21
N ALA A 233 -45.95 -11.78 -26.22
CA ALA A 233 -47.13 -11.23 -25.52
C ALA A 233 -46.76 -10.01 -24.64
N ALA A 234 -47.69 -9.04 -24.55
CA ALA A 234 -47.58 -7.78 -23.83
C ALA A 234 -48.24 -7.83 -22.44
N ALA A 235 -47.81 -6.96 -21.52
CA ALA A 235 -48.68 -6.36 -20.48
C ALA A 235 -48.03 -5.13 -19.81
N THR A 236 -48.80 -4.04 -19.79
CA THR A 236 -48.71 -2.79 -18.98
C THR A 236 -48.87 -3.09 -17.47
N SER A 237 -48.50 -2.29 -16.45
CA SER A 237 -48.77 -0.85 -16.20
C SER A 237 -48.09 -0.29 -14.91
N SER A 238 -47.91 1.05 -14.91
CA SER A 238 -48.06 2.06 -13.82
C SER A 238 -47.13 2.17 -12.57
N THR A 239 -46.33 3.25 -12.59
CA THR A 239 -46.20 4.39 -11.64
C THR A 239 -46.20 4.19 -10.11
N THR A 240 -45.16 4.65 -9.41
CA THR A 240 -45.24 5.79 -8.43
C THR A 240 -43.85 6.29 -7.98
N THR A 241 -43.79 7.60 -7.76
CA THR A 241 -42.67 8.44 -7.30
C THR A 241 -42.64 8.57 -5.77
N ARG A 242 -41.47 8.62 -5.12
CA ARG A 242 -41.15 9.60 -4.04
C ARG A 242 -39.68 9.58 -3.61
N ALA A 243 -39.21 10.76 -3.21
CA ALA A 243 -37.85 11.12 -2.88
C ALA A 243 -37.54 11.11 -1.36
N SER A 244 -36.25 10.86 -1.05
CA SER A 244 -35.37 11.40 0.02
C SER A 244 -35.77 11.30 1.51
N PRO A 245 -34.85 11.61 2.46
CA PRO A 245 -33.47 11.12 2.65
C PRO A 245 -33.21 10.70 4.12
N ALA A 246 -32.11 10.02 4.45
CA ALA A 246 -31.67 9.92 5.86
C ALA A 246 -30.16 9.65 6.04
N THR A 247 -29.54 10.64 6.64
CA THR A 247 -28.30 10.67 7.42
C THR A 247 -28.30 9.75 8.65
N SER A 248 -27.14 9.21 9.03
CA SER A 248 -26.67 8.86 10.40
C SER A 248 -25.35 8.07 10.23
N ARG A 249 -24.13 8.40 10.71
CA ARG A 249 -23.56 8.95 11.96
C ARG A 249 -23.79 8.10 13.24
N PHE A 250 -22.71 7.41 13.62
CA PHE A 250 -22.21 7.04 14.96
C PHE A 250 -22.75 5.79 15.70
N ALA A 251 -21.80 4.88 15.96
CA ALA A 251 -21.38 4.29 17.24
C ALA A 251 -22.38 3.54 18.14
N THR A 252 -22.03 2.31 18.54
CA THR A 252 -21.51 1.94 19.89
C THR A 252 -21.84 0.48 20.25
N ILE A 253 -20.77 -0.32 20.40
CA ILE A 253 -20.41 -1.28 21.47
C ILE A 253 -21.44 -2.31 22.04
N SER A 254 -20.90 -3.53 22.14
CA SER A 254 -21.14 -4.66 23.07
C SER A 254 -22.34 -5.58 22.88
N ARG A 255 -22.01 -6.88 22.79
CA ARG A 255 -21.95 -7.73 23.98
C ARG A 255 -20.61 -8.45 24.06
#